data_AF-A0A3L7N5U8-F1
#
_entry.id   AF-A0A3L7N5U8-F1
#
_cell.length_a   1.000
_cell.length_b   1.000
_cell.length_c   1.000
_cell.angle_alpha   90.00
_cell.angle_beta   90.00
_cell.angle_gamma   90.00
#
_symmetry.space_group_name_H-M   'P 1'
#
loop_
_entity.id
_entity.type
_entity.pdbx_description
1 polymer ?
#
loop_
_entity_poly.entity_id
_entity_poly.type
_entity_poly.pdbx_seq_one_letter_code
_entity_poly.pdbx_strand_id
1 'polypeptide(L)'
;MTRLFGRSEVYKLFASLVLIPCVLLGCTDVRTTHIDSPKTPEDLSVDVTILTGISAKDLPQAHLRQGKFTVLSDGCLRSDYGDSLNFLTRPAPTRWLYQSQLDGLWKLAGDEGWLETSASTIDVWPGSLRPAKNEIIYILFFHADGMDWWFVRRFQTSDIPDPHAVTFVRSLCALAWSTDRSPDRNLPHRYDFGPNPYEGFTKAPPWSFAKSTPVNP
;
A
#
# COMPACT_ATOMS: atom_id res chain seq x y z
N MET A 1 -58.04 -4.26 6.45
CA MET A 1 -59.21 -3.52 5.93
C MET A 1 -58.69 -2.41 5.00
N THR A 2 -58.59 -2.68 3.69
CA THR A 2 -59.46 -2.13 2.62
C THR A 2 -59.33 -0.61 2.49
N ARG A 3 -58.59 -0.07 1.51
CA ARG A 3 -59.01 0.33 0.15
C ARG A 3 -57.88 1.26 -0.38
N LEU A 4 -57.57 1.50 -1.66
CA LEU A 4 -58.36 1.61 -2.88
C LEU A 4 -57.43 1.44 -4.10
N PHE A 5 -57.90 0.68 -5.08
CA PHE A 5 -57.51 0.72 -6.49
C PHE A 5 -58.01 2.03 -7.15
N GLY A 6 -57.29 2.51 -8.15
CA GLY A 6 -57.79 3.48 -9.14
C GLY A 6 -56.70 3.85 -10.14
N ARG A 7 -56.62 3.14 -11.27
CA ARG A 7 -57.17 3.49 -12.61
C ARG A 7 -56.06 4.10 -13.50
N SER A 8 -55.60 3.35 -14.50
CA SER A 8 -55.96 3.47 -15.94
C SER A 8 -55.25 4.66 -16.59
N GLU A 9 -54.61 4.63 -17.76
CA GLU A 9 -54.54 3.74 -18.91
C GLU A 9 -53.40 4.30 -19.78
N VAL A 10 -52.67 3.41 -20.46
CA VAL A 10 -52.38 3.41 -21.90
C VAL A 10 -52.19 4.77 -22.58
N TYR A 11 -51.06 4.99 -23.28
CA TYR A 11 -51.04 5.33 -24.72
C TYR A 11 -49.61 5.69 -25.20
N LYS A 12 -49.23 5.02 -26.30
CA LYS A 12 -48.37 5.49 -27.41
C LYS A 12 -46.85 5.38 -27.27
N LEU A 13 -46.39 4.22 -27.76
CA LEU A 13 -45.31 4.10 -28.74
C LEU A 13 -45.20 5.34 -29.65
N PHE A 14 -44.04 6.00 -29.64
CA PHE A 14 -43.49 6.65 -30.82
C PHE A 14 -41.98 6.41 -30.86
N ALA A 15 -41.58 5.69 -31.89
CA ALA A 15 -40.21 5.52 -32.30
C ALA A 15 -39.65 6.85 -32.81
N SER A 16 -38.45 7.22 -32.36
CA SER A 16 -37.54 8.04 -33.16
C SER A 16 -36.10 7.68 -32.84
N LEU A 17 -35.57 6.97 -33.82
CA LEU A 17 -34.19 6.69 -34.13
C LEU A 17 -33.36 7.98 -34.07
N VAL A 18 -32.47 8.13 -33.09
CA VAL A 18 -31.42 9.15 -33.11
C VAL A 18 -30.08 8.44 -33.12
N LEU A 19 -29.33 8.71 -34.19
CA LEU A 19 -28.01 8.20 -34.49
C LEU A 19 -27.06 8.31 -33.29
N ILE A 20 -26.40 7.19 -33.00
CA ILE A 20 -25.23 7.09 -32.12
C ILE A 20 -24.01 7.56 -32.91
N PRO A 21 -23.31 8.66 -32.51
CA PRO A 21 -21.96 8.90 -32.96
C PRO A 21 -20.99 8.06 -32.12
N CYS A 22 -20.18 7.27 -32.82
CA CYS A 22 -19.06 6.50 -32.30
C CYS A 22 -18.25 7.25 -31.23
N VAL A 23 -18.12 6.58 -30.09
CA VAL A 23 -17.17 6.85 -29.03
C VAL A 23 -15.77 6.97 -29.63
N LEU A 24 -15.26 8.20 -29.68
CA LEU A 24 -13.82 8.44 -29.71
C LEU A 24 -13.28 7.88 -28.40
N LEU A 25 -12.60 6.73 -28.48
CA LEU A 25 -11.65 6.27 -27.47
C LEU A 25 -10.49 7.28 -27.43
N GLY A 26 -10.76 8.45 -26.85
CA GLY A 26 -9.72 9.28 -26.28
C GLY A 26 -9.06 8.43 -25.22
N CYS A 27 -7.76 8.19 -25.39
CA CYS A 27 -6.92 7.66 -24.34
C CYS A 27 -7.25 8.47 -23.08
N THR A 28 -7.87 7.83 -22.09
CA THR A 28 -7.89 8.38 -20.75
C THR A 28 -6.43 8.35 -20.32
N ASP A 29 -5.76 9.45 -20.63
CA ASP A 29 -4.57 9.92 -19.96
C ASP A 29 -4.91 9.78 -18.47
N VAL A 30 -4.40 8.71 -17.86
CA VAL A 30 -4.39 8.57 -16.42
C VAL A 30 -3.45 9.67 -15.98
N ARG A 31 -4.01 10.88 -15.87
CA ARG A 31 -3.45 11.94 -15.06
C ARG A 31 -3.35 11.30 -13.69
N THR A 32 -2.16 10.79 -13.43
CA THR A 32 -1.72 10.48 -12.09
C THR A 32 -1.82 11.85 -11.44
N THR A 33 -2.90 12.08 -10.70
CA THR A 33 -3.03 13.26 -9.87
C THR A 33 -1.81 13.19 -8.99
N HIS A 34 -0.82 14.03 -9.28
CA HIS A 34 0.28 14.30 -8.39
C HIS A 34 -0.38 14.97 -7.19
N ILE A 35 -0.94 14.16 -6.29
CA ILE A 35 -1.18 14.57 -4.93
C ILE A 35 0.22 14.84 -4.45
N ASP A 36 0.54 16.13 -4.30
CA ASP A 36 1.79 16.55 -3.69
C ASP A 36 1.94 15.71 -2.43
N SER A 37 2.93 14.82 -2.45
CA SER A 37 3.22 13.99 -1.30
C SER A 37 3.42 14.94 -0.12
N PRO A 38 2.77 14.68 1.02
CA PRO A 38 3.01 15.50 2.19
C PRO A 38 4.52 15.49 2.44
N LYS A 39 5.11 16.68 2.60
CA LYS A 39 6.54 16.78 2.91
C LYS A 39 6.77 16.04 4.23
N THR A 40 7.82 15.21 4.27
CA THR A 40 8.22 14.52 5.49
C THR A 40 8.63 15.53 6.56
N PRO A 41 8.03 15.49 7.77
CA PRO A 41 8.36 16.39 8.87
C PRO A 41 9.79 16.17 9.38
N GLU A 42 10.44 17.25 9.82
CA GLU A 42 11.83 17.21 10.31
C GLU A 42 11.93 16.57 11.71
N ASP A 43 10.83 16.52 12.44
CA ASP A 43 10.68 15.88 13.75
C ASP A 43 10.01 14.50 13.67
N LEU A 44 9.75 13.96 12.48
CA LEU A 44 9.06 12.68 12.28
C LEU A 44 9.54 11.58 13.23
N SER A 45 8.59 10.95 13.92
CA SER A 45 8.80 9.65 14.56
C SER A 45 7.59 8.75 14.36
N VAL A 46 7.82 7.52 13.88
CA VAL A 46 6.80 6.49 13.72
C VAL A 46 7.18 5.30 14.58
N ASP A 47 6.30 4.89 15.50
CA ASP A 47 6.48 3.67 16.31
C ASP A 47 5.34 2.70 16.07
N VAL A 48 5.68 1.46 15.73
CA VAL A 48 4.72 0.38 15.55
C VAL A 48 5.08 -0.76 16.49
N THR A 49 4.14 -1.13 17.34
CA THR A 49 4.25 -2.29 18.22
C THR A 49 3.20 -3.33 17.84
N ILE A 50 3.65 -4.56 17.61
CA ILE A 50 2.81 -5.72 17.34
C ILE A 50 2.83 -6.59 18.59
N LEU A 51 1.66 -6.78 19.22
CA LEU A 51 1.48 -7.67 20.36
C LEU A 51 0.67 -8.88 19.93
N THR A 52 1.13 -10.08 20.26
CA THR A 52 0.46 -11.33 19.87
C THR A 52 0.06 -12.15 21.09
N GLY A 53 -1.14 -12.69 21.07
CA GLY A 53 -1.59 -13.73 22.00
C GLY A 53 -0.78 -15.01 21.85
N ILE A 54 -0.81 -15.86 22.87
CA ILE A 54 0.00 -17.09 22.91
C ILE A 54 -0.23 -18.03 21.71
N SER A 55 -1.43 -18.09 21.15
CA SER A 55 -1.73 -18.93 19.99
C SER A 55 -1.26 -18.32 18.66
N ALA A 56 -0.87 -17.05 18.64
CA ALA A 56 -0.47 -16.31 17.44
C ALA A 56 1.06 -16.14 17.31
N LYS A 57 1.83 -16.60 18.30
CA LYS A 57 3.29 -16.39 18.39
C LYS A 57 4.08 -16.98 17.21
N ASP A 58 3.64 -18.13 16.72
CA ASP A 58 4.36 -18.91 15.71
C ASP A 58 3.91 -18.62 14.27
N LEU A 59 3.16 -17.54 14.04
CA LEU A 59 2.75 -17.16 12.69
C LEU A 59 3.99 -16.77 11.85
N PRO A 60 4.12 -17.29 10.62
CA PRO A 60 5.36 -17.13 9.85
C PRO A 60 5.56 -15.72 9.29
N GLN A 61 4.48 -14.96 9.09
CA GLN A 61 4.55 -13.66 8.45
C GLN A 61 5.02 -12.57 9.44
N ALA A 62 6.03 -11.78 9.04
CA ALA A 62 6.65 -10.79 9.93
C ALA A 62 5.67 -9.80 10.58
N HIS A 63 4.70 -9.28 9.81
CA HIS A 63 3.65 -8.39 10.31
C HIS A 63 2.67 -9.02 11.32
N LEU A 64 2.68 -10.35 11.49
CA LEU A 64 1.84 -11.06 12.47
C LEU A 64 2.64 -11.54 13.69
N ARG A 65 3.96 -11.28 13.73
CA ARG A 65 4.83 -11.70 14.83
C ARG A 65 5.02 -10.58 15.83
N GLN A 66 5.15 -10.95 17.10
CA GLN A 66 5.46 -9.99 18.16
C GLN A 66 6.76 -9.25 17.82
N GLY A 67 6.67 -7.93 17.74
CA GLY A 67 7.72 -7.11 17.18
C GLY A 67 7.51 -5.64 17.47
N LYS A 68 8.59 -4.88 17.38
CA LYS A 68 8.54 -3.43 17.55
C LYS A 68 9.44 -2.76 16.53
N PHE A 69 8.96 -1.66 15.96
CA PHE A 69 9.63 -0.85 14.95
C PHE A 69 9.53 0.60 15.34
N THR A 70 10.63 1.34 15.24
CA THR A 70 10.66 2.78 15.44
C THR A 70 11.50 3.40 14.32
N VAL A 71 10.89 4.31 13.56
CA VAL A 71 11.57 5.12 12.54
C VAL A 71 11.65 6.55 13.04
N LEU A 72 12.82 7.16 12.94
CA LEU A 72 13.07 8.55 13.33
C LEU A 72 13.35 9.41 12.09
N SER A 73 13.31 10.74 12.26
CA SER A 73 13.47 11.71 11.18
C SER A 73 14.87 11.73 10.55
N ASP A 74 15.88 11.26 11.27
CA ASP A 74 17.24 11.05 10.76
C ASP A 74 17.37 9.77 9.90
N GLY A 75 16.26 9.07 9.67
CA GLY A 75 16.21 7.80 8.94
C GLY A 75 16.60 6.58 9.78
N CYS A 76 16.92 6.73 11.07
CA CYS A 76 17.26 5.61 11.92
C CYS A 76 16.03 4.69 12.09
N LEU A 77 16.13 3.47 11.59
CA LEU A 77 15.15 2.41 11.80
C LEU A 77 15.67 1.46 12.88
N ARG A 78 14.89 1.35 13.96
CA ARG A 78 15.12 0.46 15.10
C ARG A 78 14.06 -0.62 15.05
N SER A 79 14.46 -1.88 15.09
CA SER A 79 13.51 -2.98 15.07
C SER A 79 14.02 -4.20 15.83
N ASP A 80 13.08 -4.92 16.43
CA ASP A 80 13.35 -6.18 17.11
C ASP A 80 12.10 -7.08 17.07
N TYR A 81 12.29 -8.39 17.24
CA TYR A 81 11.23 -9.40 17.30
C TYR A 81 11.41 -10.34 18.48
N GLY A 82 10.32 -10.73 19.12
CA GLY A 82 10.36 -11.73 20.19
C GLY A 82 9.29 -11.54 21.27
N ASP A 83 9.09 -12.60 22.03
CA ASP A 83 8.04 -12.73 23.04
C ASP A 83 8.18 -11.78 24.24
N SER A 84 9.37 -11.25 24.48
CA SER A 84 9.65 -10.31 25.56
C SER A 84 9.32 -8.86 25.21
N LEU A 85 9.10 -8.57 23.92
CA LEU A 85 8.88 -7.22 23.45
C LEU A 85 7.50 -6.70 23.86
N ASN A 86 7.45 -5.45 24.28
CA ASN A 86 6.21 -4.77 24.60
C ASN A 86 6.29 -3.31 24.16
N PHE A 87 5.20 -2.57 24.39
CA PHE A 87 5.09 -1.17 24.00
C PHE A 87 6.24 -0.28 24.55
N LEU A 88 6.72 -0.56 25.77
CA LEU A 88 7.77 0.22 26.42
C LEU A 88 9.18 -0.18 25.96
N THR A 89 9.33 -1.32 25.28
CA THR A 89 10.62 -1.73 24.75
C THR A 89 11.18 -0.66 23.81
N ARG A 90 12.49 -0.50 23.78
CA ARG A 90 13.19 0.39 22.84
C ARG A 90 14.18 -0.45 22.05
N PRO A 91 13.84 -0.89 20.83
CA PRO A 91 14.70 -1.73 20.02
C PRO A 91 16.06 -1.08 19.77
N ALA A 92 17.09 -1.87 19.50
CA ALA A 92 18.37 -1.35 19.03
C ALA A 92 18.23 -0.81 17.59
N PRO A 93 19.12 0.11 17.14
CA PRO A 93 19.21 0.47 15.73
C PRO A 93 19.44 -0.77 14.86
N THR A 94 18.63 -0.94 13.83
CA THR A 94 18.77 -2.01 12.84
C THR A 94 19.52 -1.49 11.62
N ARG A 95 19.17 -0.29 11.14
CA ARG A 95 19.78 0.35 9.97
C ARG A 95 19.39 1.83 9.85
N TRP A 96 19.96 2.49 8.83
CA TRP A 96 19.56 3.82 8.39
C TRP A 96 18.84 3.72 7.05
N LEU A 97 17.73 4.43 6.93
CA LEU A 97 16.94 4.55 5.71
C LEU A 97 17.41 5.76 4.91
N TYR A 98 17.37 5.66 3.58
CA TYR A 98 17.53 6.82 2.72
C TYR A 98 16.32 7.76 2.86
N GLN A 99 16.54 9.06 2.62
CA GLN A 99 15.46 10.06 2.63
C GLN A 99 14.28 9.63 1.75
N SER A 100 14.54 9.08 0.56
CA SER A 100 13.49 8.60 -0.34
C SER A 100 12.66 7.44 0.23
N GLN A 101 13.23 6.61 1.11
CA GLN A 101 12.48 5.55 1.82
C GLN A 101 11.64 6.14 2.94
N LEU A 102 12.17 7.13 3.66
CA LEU A 102 11.44 7.86 4.69
C LEU A 102 10.24 8.60 4.08
N ASP A 103 10.45 9.32 2.98
CA ASP A 103 9.42 10.03 2.22
C ASP A 103 8.38 9.05 1.67
N GLY A 104 8.81 7.88 1.19
CA GLY A 104 7.90 6.82 0.74
C GLY A 104 7.04 6.27 1.87
N LEU A 105 7.62 6.05 3.04
CA LEU A 105 6.88 5.59 4.23
C LEU A 105 5.87 6.65 4.71
N TRP A 106 6.27 7.92 4.73
CA TRP A 106 5.40 9.02 5.14
C TRP A 106 4.25 9.25 4.15
N LYS A 107 4.54 9.21 2.85
CA LYS A 107 3.49 9.22 1.81
C LYS A 107 2.51 8.07 2.02
N LEU A 108 3.01 6.85 2.24
CA LEU A 108 2.17 5.69 2.50
C LEU A 108 1.30 5.91 3.75
N ALA A 109 1.84 6.54 4.80
CA ALA A 109 1.04 6.88 5.97
C ALA A 109 -0.16 7.78 5.62
N GLY A 110 0.05 8.76 4.75
CA GLY A 110 -1.00 9.63 4.21
C GLY A 110 -2.02 8.88 3.35
N ASP A 111 -1.53 8.07 2.40
CA ASP A 111 -2.37 7.30 1.48
C ASP A 111 -3.28 6.30 2.22
N GLU A 112 -2.80 5.75 3.34
CA GLU A 112 -3.54 4.82 4.20
C GLU A 112 -4.38 5.52 5.30
N GLY A 113 -4.39 6.86 5.33
CA GLY A 113 -5.21 7.66 6.25
C GLY A 113 -4.68 7.80 7.68
N TRP A 114 -3.42 7.41 7.95
CA TRP A 114 -2.82 7.49 9.27
C TRP A 114 -2.41 8.90 9.70
N LEU A 115 -2.41 9.88 8.78
CA LEU A 115 -2.05 11.27 9.10
C LEU A 115 -3.22 12.09 9.64
N GLU A 116 -4.44 11.54 9.63
CA GLU A 116 -5.61 12.20 10.19
C GLU A 116 -5.62 12.09 11.71
N THR A 117 -5.14 13.14 12.38
CA THR A 117 -5.02 13.18 13.85
C THR A 117 -6.37 13.04 14.56
N SER A 118 -7.46 13.54 13.94
CA SER A 118 -8.81 13.43 14.50
C SER A 118 -9.35 11.99 14.49
N ALA A 119 -8.76 11.11 13.68
CA ALA A 119 -9.11 9.69 13.60
C ALA A 119 -8.35 8.83 14.63
N SER A 120 -7.54 9.44 15.51
CA SER A 120 -6.82 8.74 16.58
C SER A 120 -7.77 7.90 17.43
N THR A 121 -7.42 6.63 17.68
CA THR A 121 -8.32 5.64 18.30
C THR A 121 -7.86 5.19 19.69
N ILE A 122 -7.13 6.04 20.42
CA ILE A 122 -6.64 5.69 21.77
C ILE A 122 -7.75 5.85 22.81
N ASP A 123 -8.12 4.75 23.44
CA ASP A 123 -9.08 4.69 24.55
C ASP A 123 -8.40 4.40 25.90
N VAL A 124 -7.28 3.65 25.86
CA VAL A 124 -6.51 3.20 27.01
C VAL A 124 -5.01 3.45 26.76
N TRP A 125 -4.25 3.67 27.84
CA TRP A 125 -2.79 3.74 27.77
C TRP A 125 -2.19 2.51 27.05
N PRO A 126 -1.39 2.68 25.98
CA PRO A 126 -0.86 1.57 25.17
C PRO A 126 -0.03 0.55 25.96
N GLY A 127 0.68 0.99 27.00
CA GLY A 127 1.45 0.10 27.87
C GLY A 127 0.60 -0.89 28.68
N SER A 128 -0.70 -0.63 28.82
CA SER A 128 -1.65 -1.50 29.51
C SER A 128 -2.33 -2.52 28.59
N LEU A 129 -2.20 -2.37 27.27
CA LEU A 129 -2.82 -3.28 26.31
C LEU A 129 -2.22 -4.67 26.40
N ARG A 130 -3.07 -5.70 26.44
CA ARG A 130 -2.67 -7.11 26.45
C ARG A 130 -3.54 -7.87 25.45
N PRO A 131 -2.94 -8.66 24.54
CA PRO A 131 -3.70 -9.46 23.62
C PRO A 131 -4.37 -10.64 24.35
N ALA A 132 -5.61 -10.95 23.96
CA ALA A 132 -6.24 -12.22 24.27
C ALA A 132 -5.50 -13.40 23.60
N LYS A 133 -5.85 -14.64 23.95
CA LYS A 133 -5.13 -15.86 23.54
C LYS A 133 -4.87 -15.96 22.03
N ASN A 134 -5.86 -15.61 21.21
CA ASN A 134 -5.83 -15.70 19.74
C ASN A 134 -5.86 -14.32 19.07
N GLU A 135 -5.48 -13.27 19.80
CA GLU A 135 -5.59 -11.90 19.33
C GLU A 135 -4.23 -11.35 18.90
N ILE A 136 -4.26 -10.49 17.90
CA ILE A 136 -3.13 -9.64 17.51
C ILE A 136 -3.57 -8.19 17.68
N ILE A 137 -2.69 -7.39 18.26
CA ILE A 137 -2.88 -5.95 18.44
C ILE A 137 -1.76 -5.23 17.71
N TYR A 138 -2.11 -4.34 16.78
CA TYR A 138 -1.22 -3.32 16.28
C TYR A 138 -1.45 -2.03 17.04
N ILE A 139 -0.37 -1.45 17.53
CA ILE A 139 -0.33 -0.11 18.12
C ILE A 139 0.57 0.71 17.20
N LEU A 140 -0.01 1.71 16.55
CA LEU A 140 0.70 2.64 15.68
C LEU A 140 0.72 3.99 16.37
N PHE A 141 1.89 4.59 16.46
CA PHE A 141 2.15 5.91 17.01
C PHE A 141 2.85 6.75 15.96
N PHE A 142 2.42 8.00 15.88
CA PHE A 142 2.98 8.99 15.00
C PHE A 142 3.27 10.26 15.79
N HIS A 143 4.43 10.83 15.52
CA HIS A 143 4.83 12.16 15.94
C HIS A 143 5.28 12.94 14.71
N ALA A 144 4.73 14.14 14.55
CA ALA A 144 5.10 15.07 13.49
C ALA A 144 4.52 16.45 13.78
N ASP A 145 5.25 17.49 13.37
CA ASP A 145 4.86 18.89 13.53
C ASP A 145 4.49 19.22 15.00
N GLY A 146 5.23 18.64 15.94
CA GLY A 146 5.02 18.80 17.38
C GLY A 146 3.76 18.11 17.94
N MET A 147 3.08 17.27 17.18
CA MET A 147 1.85 16.58 17.57
C MET A 147 2.03 15.06 17.65
N ASP A 148 1.36 14.45 18.64
CA ASP A 148 1.35 13.02 18.90
C ASP A 148 -0.05 12.44 18.68
N TRP A 149 -0.16 11.33 17.94
CA TRP A 149 -1.42 10.61 17.80
C TRP A 149 -1.23 9.09 17.57
N TRP A 150 -2.31 8.34 17.72
CA TRP A 150 -2.26 6.89 17.93
C TRP A 150 -3.38 6.16 17.23
N PHE A 151 -3.09 4.95 16.74
CA PHE A 151 -4.10 4.02 16.27
C PHE A 151 -3.88 2.66 16.88
N VAL A 152 -4.97 2.05 17.32
CA VAL A 152 -4.99 0.69 17.85
C VAL A 152 -5.89 -0.14 16.95
N ARG A 153 -5.37 -1.26 16.44
CA ARG A 153 -6.13 -2.23 15.64
C ARG A 153 -6.03 -3.59 16.30
N ARG A 154 -7.18 -4.18 16.57
CA ARG A 154 -7.31 -5.48 17.25
C ARG A 154 -8.05 -6.43 16.31
N PHE A 155 -7.55 -7.64 16.16
CA PHE A 155 -8.19 -8.68 15.35
C PHE A 155 -7.81 -10.06 15.85
N GLN A 156 -8.69 -11.05 15.64
CA GLN A 156 -8.35 -12.44 15.93
C GLN A 156 -7.54 -13.05 14.78
N THR A 157 -6.77 -14.10 15.06
CA THR A 157 -6.03 -14.85 14.03
C THR A 157 -6.91 -15.46 12.94
N SER A 158 -8.21 -15.65 13.22
CA SER A 158 -9.21 -16.13 12.27
C SER A 158 -9.80 -15.05 11.37
N ASP A 159 -9.63 -13.78 11.74
CA ASP A 159 -10.32 -12.68 11.10
C ASP A 159 -9.50 -12.12 9.93
N ILE A 160 -10.19 -11.39 9.05
CA ILE A 160 -9.50 -10.60 8.02
C ILE A 160 -8.99 -9.32 8.69
N PRO A 161 -7.67 -9.09 8.77
CA PRO A 161 -7.11 -7.89 9.38
C PRO A 161 -7.41 -6.65 8.54
N ASP A 162 -7.38 -5.49 9.18
CA ASP A 162 -7.49 -4.18 8.51
C ASP A 162 -6.44 -4.07 7.39
N PRO A 163 -6.85 -4.00 6.11
CA PRO A 163 -5.92 -4.01 4.99
C PRO A 163 -4.97 -2.81 5.00
N HIS A 164 -5.44 -1.64 5.46
CA HIS A 164 -4.63 -0.43 5.55
C HIS A 164 -3.50 -0.60 6.57
N ALA A 165 -3.84 -1.17 7.73
CA ALA A 165 -2.86 -1.42 8.79
C ALA A 165 -1.85 -2.48 8.36
N VAL A 166 -2.32 -3.54 7.69
CA VAL A 166 -1.45 -4.58 7.15
C VAL A 166 -0.48 -4.04 6.11
N THR A 167 -0.92 -3.18 5.18
CA THR A 167 -0.03 -2.58 4.17
C THR A 167 1.06 -1.74 4.82
N PHE A 168 0.70 -0.90 5.78
CA PHE A 168 1.66 -0.04 6.48
C PHE A 168 2.66 -0.85 7.31
N VAL A 169 2.18 -1.77 8.15
CA VAL A 169 3.03 -2.63 9.00
C VAL A 169 3.95 -3.51 8.16
N ARG A 170 3.45 -4.11 7.07
CA ARG A 170 4.28 -4.89 6.14
C ARG A 170 5.36 -4.05 5.49
N SER A 171 5.08 -2.79 5.18
CA SER A 171 6.08 -1.88 4.60
C SER A 171 7.21 -1.60 5.58
N LEU A 172 6.91 -1.39 6.87
CA LEU A 172 7.93 -1.30 7.92
C LEU A 172 8.72 -2.60 8.10
N CYS A 173 8.06 -3.75 8.14
CA CYS A 173 8.74 -5.05 8.18
C CYS A 173 9.67 -5.21 6.96
N ALA A 174 9.20 -4.85 5.76
CA ALA A 174 10.00 -4.92 4.56
C ALA A 174 11.21 -3.97 4.63
N LEU A 175 11.06 -2.75 5.15
CA LEU A 175 12.18 -1.83 5.36
C LEU A 175 13.20 -2.39 6.37
N ALA A 176 12.74 -3.06 7.43
CA ALA A 176 13.62 -3.67 8.42
C ALA A 176 14.48 -4.82 7.86
N TRP A 177 13.94 -5.60 6.93
CA TRP A 177 14.60 -6.80 6.38
C TRP A 177 15.13 -6.65 4.95
N SER A 178 14.74 -5.60 4.21
CA SER A 178 15.15 -5.41 2.82
C SER A 178 16.67 -5.24 2.73
N THR A 179 17.31 -5.82 1.72
CA THR A 179 18.70 -5.46 1.41
C THR A 179 18.81 -3.97 1.08
N ASP A 180 19.88 -3.32 1.52
CA ASP A 180 20.23 -1.96 1.11
C ASP A 180 20.12 -1.83 -0.40
N ARG A 181 19.25 -0.91 -0.86
CA ARG A 181 19.24 -0.50 -2.26
C ARG A 181 20.34 0.54 -2.39
N SER A 182 21.30 0.31 -3.29
CA SER A 182 22.28 1.35 -3.64
C SER A 182 21.53 2.67 -3.94
N PRO A 183 21.97 3.81 -3.37
CA PRO A 183 21.32 5.10 -3.61
C PRO A 183 21.34 5.45 -5.10
N ASP A 184 22.38 4.98 -5.80
CA ASP A 184 22.42 4.85 -7.25
C ASP A 184 21.93 3.47 -7.65
N ARG A 185 20.62 3.30 -7.85
CA ARG A 185 20.18 2.37 -8.89
C ARG A 185 20.10 3.16 -10.19
N ASN A 186 21.27 3.58 -10.69
CA ASN A 186 21.45 3.64 -12.12
C ASN A 186 20.94 2.29 -12.64
N LEU A 187 19.89 2.30 -13.45
CA LEU A 187 19.48 1.13 -14.21
C LEU A 187 20.75 0.50 -14.78
N PRO A 188 20.90 -0.84 -14.78
CA PRO A 188 22.11 -1.46 -15.30
C PRO A 188 22.41 -0.76 -16.63
N HIS A 189 23.62 -0.22 -16.79
CA HIS A 189 24.04 0.31 -18.08
C HIS A 189 23.67 -0.77 -19.07
N ARG A 190 22.71 -0.45 -19.95
CA ARG A 190 22.34 -1.36 -21.01
C ARG A 190 23.61 -1.44 -21.83
N TYR A 191 24.41 -2.47 -21.59
CA TYR A 191 25.53 -2.78 -22.46
C TYR A 191 24.89 -2.87 -23.83
N ASP A 192 25.27 -1.95 -24.70
CA ASP A 192 25.01 -2.14 -26.11
C ASP A 192 25.80 -3.40 -26.46
N PHE A 193 25.13 -4.55 -26.53
CA PHE A 193 25.73 -5.86 -26.76
C PHE A 193 26.29 -5.98 -28.19
N GLY A 194 26.55 -4.85 -28.84
CA GLY A 194 26.80 -4.73 -30.26
C GLY A 194 25.52 -4.89 -31.07
N PRO A 195 25.68 -4.99 -32.40
CA PRO A 195 24.59 -5.28 -33.32
C PRO A 195 23.78 -6.49 -32.86
N ASN A 196 22.46 -6.47 -33.09
CA ASN A 196 21.58 -7.55 -32.69
C ASN A 196 22.14 -8.90 -33.21
N PRO A 197 22.55 -9.83 -32.32
CA PRO A 197 23.17 -11.08 -32.74
C PRO A 197 22.23 -11.97 -33.56
N TYR A 198 20.93 -11.67 -33.56
CA TYR A 198 19.90 -12.36 -34.31
C TYR A 198 19.51 -11.68 -35.63
N GLU A 199 20.19 -10.62 -36.04
CA GLU A 199 19.89 -9.90 -37.29
C GLU A 199 20.09 -10.78 -38.53
N GLY A 200 20.98 -11.78 -38.47
CA GLY A 200 21.13 -12.81 -39.51
C GLY A 200 20.06 -13.91 -39.50
N PHE A 201 19.22 -13.96 -38.47
CA PHE A 201 18.20 -15.01 -38.26
C PHE A 201 16.78 -14.51 -38.53
N THR A 202 16.58 -13.24 -38.87
CA THR A 202 15.30 -12.67 -39.31
C THR A 202 14.98 -13.06 -40.77
N LYS A 203 15.08 -14.35 -41.11
CA LYS A 203 14.34 -14.84 -42.25
C LYS A 203 12.88 -14.88 -41.84
N ALA A 204 12.03 -14.17 -42.57
CA ALA A 204 10.59 -14.29 -42.40
C ALA A 204 10.23 -15.79 -42.48
N PRO A 205 9.46 -16.32 -41.51
CA PRO A 205 9.10 -17.72 -41.56
C PRO A 205 8.35 -18.00 -42.87
N PRO A 206 8.49 -19.19 -43.48
CA PRO A 206 7.98 -19.48 -44.82
C PRO A 206 6.46 -19.36 -44.98
N TRP A 207 5.73 -19.15 -43.88
CA TRP A 207 4.29 -18.92 -43.83
C TRP A 207 3.89 -17.44 -43.68
N SER A 208 4.83 -16.48 -43.75
CA SER A 208 4.49 -15.06 -43.80
C SER A 208 3.83 -14.74 -45.14
N PHE A 209 2.50 -14.75 -45.18
CA PHE A 209 1.74 -14.38 -46.37
C PHE A 209 2.10 -12.94 -46.77
N ALA A 210 2.63 -12.79 -47.99
CA ALA A 210 2.84 -11.49 -48.60
C ALA A 210 1.51 -10.73 -48.58
N LYS A 211 1.50 -9.50 -48.05
CA LYS A 211 0.34 -8.62 -48.14
C LYS A 211 0.01 -8.45 -49.61
N SER A 212 -1.14 -8.96 -50.04
CA SER A 212 -1.68 -8.74 -51.37
C SER A 212 -1.79 -7.25 -51.62
N THR A 213 -1.07 -6.74 -52.61
CA THR A 213 -1.26 -5.39 -53.15
C THR A 213 -2.73 -5.22 -53.56
N PRO A 214 -3.41 -4.13 -53.16
CA PRO A 214 -4.77 -3.89 -53.59
C PRO A 214 -4.78 -3.60 -55.09
N VAL A 215 -5.58 -4.37 -55.83
CA VAL A 215 -5.92 -4.08 -57.23
C VAL A 215 -6.90 -2.90 -57.21
N ASN A 216 -6.49 -1.77 -57.76
CA ASN A 216 -7.35 -0.61 -57.98
C ASN A 216 -8.31 -0.90 -59.16
N PRO A 217 -9.61 -0.56 -59.06
CA PRO A 217 -10.44 -0.35 -60.23
C PRO A 217 -10.12 0.99 -60.93
#